data_AF-A0A2U1WNJ0-F1
#
_entry.id   AF-A0A2U1WNJ0-F1
#
_cell.length_a   1.000
_cell.length_b   1.000
_cell.length_c   1.000
_cell.angle_alpha   90.00
_cell.angle_beta   90.00
_cell.angle_gamma   90.00
#
_symmetry.space_group_name_H-M   'P 1'
#
loop_
_entity.id
_entity.type
_entity.pdbx_description
1 polymer ?
#
loop_
_entity_poly.entity_id
_entity_poly.type
_entity_poly.pdbx_seq_one_letter_code
_entity_poly.pdbx_strand_id
1 'polypeptide(L)'
;MQAIDRLKRVAAGEASADDLTWLSARLGSYLRNPQRGLEHALWLDCAPGEPPWWRVERQRLRDGLILRLWRERFPDLPAWEAAEQIITVQQRYAAATWKLQREQPIPPEDPTAALLWRAMKLGVRFPTSRRRIFEILKTADRDALY
;
A
#
# COMPACT_ATOMS: atom_id res chain seq x y z
N MET A 1 12.84 6.65 2.16
CA MET A 1 11.78 6.85 1.16
C MET A 1 12.32 7.42 -0.16
N GLN A 2 13.21 8.43 -0.12
CA GLN A 2 13.82 9.02 -1.32
C GLN A 2 14.40 8.01 -2.33
N ALA A 3 15.06 6.94 -1.90
CA ALA A 3 15.62 5.93 -2.80
C ALA A 3 14.57 5.20 -3.64
N ILE A 4 13.41 4.86 -3.06
CA ILE A 4 12.30 4.23 -3.78
C ILE A 4 11.70 5.19 -4.80
N ASP A 5 11.55 6.46 -4.45
CA ASP A 5 11.00 7.46 -5.36
C ASP A 5 11.93 7.70 -6.56
N ARG A 6 13.26 7.69 -6.33
CA ARG A 6 14.27 7.70 -7.41
C ARG A 6 14.09 6.48 -8.33
N LEU A 7 14.01 5.28 -7.77
CA LEU A 7 13.83 4.04 -8.54
C LEU A 7 12.52 4.02 -9.34
N LYS A 8 11.42 4.54 -8.77
CA LYS A 8 10.14 4.67 -9.48
C LYS A 8 10.23 5.61 -10.68
N ARG A 9 10.89 6.77 -10.53
CA ARG A 9 11.13 7.69 -11.66
C ARG A 9 11.95 7.04 -12.76
N VAL A 10 13.01 6.31 -12.40
CA VAL A 10 13.81 5.55 -13.37
C VAL A 10 12.95 4.51 -14.09
N ALA A 11 12.15 3.72 -13.36
CA ALA A 11 11.28 2.71 -13.95
C ALA A 11 10.18 3.31 -14.85
N ALA A 12 9.71 4.51 -14.54
CA ALA A 12 8.73 5.24 -15.35
C ALA A 12 9.33 5.94 -16.58
N GLY A 13 10.66 5.97 -16.72
CA GLY A 13 11.33 6.76 -17.76
C GLY A 13 11.36 8.27 -17.49
N GLU A 14 11.05 8.69 -16.26
CA GLU A 14 10.97 10.07 -15.80
C GLU A 14 12.21 10.48 -14.97
N ALA A 15 13.31 9.73 -15.10
CA ALA A 15 14.51 9.97 -14.32
C ALA A 15 15.22 11.26 -14.72
N SER A 16 15.63 12.03 -13.71
CA SER A 16 16.60 13.10 -13.90
C SER A 16 18.02 12.52 -14.13
N ALA A 17 18.92 13.35 -14.66
CA ALA A 17 20.34 12.98 -14.77
C ALA A 17 20.96 12.64 -13.39
N ASP A 18 20.50 13.28 -12.32
CA ASP A 18 20.90 12.97 -10.94
C ASP A 18 20.40 11.58 -10.50
N ASP A 19 19.16 11.21 -10.84
CA ASP A 19 18.62 9.89 -10.53
C ASP A 19 19.42 8.77 -11.20
N LEU A 20 19.78 8.95 -12.48
CA LEU A 20 20.59 7.98 -13.23
C LEU A 20 22.02 7.90 -12.69
N THR A 21 22.65 9.04 -12.42
CA THR A 21 24.01 9.09 -11.84
C THR A 21 24.05 8.38 -10.50
N TRP A 22 23.07 8.67 -9.64
CA TRP A 22 22.90 7.98 -8.37
C TRP A 22 22.75 6.47 -8.56
N LEU A 23 21.87 6.02 -9.46
CA LEU A 23 21.64 4.59 -9.69
C LEU A 23 22.90 3.88 -10.19
N SER A 24 23.60 4.46 -11.17
CA SER A 24 24.86 3.92 -11.69
C SER A 24 25.91 3.79 -10.58
N ALA A 25 26.02 4.79 -9.70
CA ALA A 25 26.93 4.72 -8.55
C ALA A 25 26.56 3.58 -7.58
N ARG A 26 25.27 3.36 -7.33
CA ARG A 26 24.80 2.26 -6.46
C ARG A 26 25.04 0.89 -7.08
N LEU A 27 24.72 0.71 -8.36
CA LEU A 27 25.01 -0.53 -9.08
C LEU A 27 26.51 -0.80 -9.11
N GLY A 28 27.34 0.22 -9.36
CA GLY A 28 28.79 0.09 -9.27
C GLY A 28 29.27 -0.32 -7.88
N SER A 29 28.65 0.19 -6.81
CA SER A 29 28.96 -0.23 -5.43
C SER A 29 28.57 -1.69 -5.18
N TYR A 30 27.42 -2.15 -5.66
CA TYR A 30 26.98 -3.54 -5.56
C TYR A 30 27.93 -4.48 -6.31
N LEU A 31 28.29 -4.15 -7.55
CA LEU A 31 29.17 -4.99 -8.37
C LEU A 31 30.57 -5.14 -7.77
N ARG A 32 31.04 -4.15 -7.00
CA ARG A 32 32.31 -4.23 -6.25
C ARG A 32 32.23 -5.06 -4.97
N ASN A 33 31.04 -5.20 -4.37
CA ASN A 33 30.84 -5.93 -3.13
C ASN A 33 29.45 -6.60 -3.11
N PRO A 34 29.26 -7.70 -3.88
CA PRO A 34 27.96 -8.34 -4.01
C PRO A 34 27.50 -9.02 -2.72
N GLN A 35 28.41 -9.35 -1.80
CA GLN A 35 28.06 -10.02 -0.54
C GLN A 35 27.16 -9.17 0.37
N ARG A 36 27.14 -7.85 0.20
CA ARG A 36 26.26 -6.94 0.95
C ARG A 36 24.81 -6.95 0.47
N GLY A 37 24.51 -7.53 -0.69
CA GLY A 37 23.16 -7.54 -1.26
C GLY A 37 22.82 -6.27 -2.02
N LEU A 38 21.85 -6.40 -2.94
CA LEU A 38 21.41 -5.31 -3.82
C LEU A 38 20.57 -4.28 -3.04
N GLU A 39 19.78 -4.75 -2.08
CA GLU A 39 18.95 -3.93 -1.20
C GLU A 39 19.81 -2.94 -0.41
N HIS A 40 20.93 -3.40 0.13
CA HIS A 40 21.89 -2.54 0.83
C HIS A 40 22.48 -1.49 -0.09
N ALA A 41 22.91 -1.90 -1.29
CA ALA A 41 23.49 -0.98 -2.26
C ALA A 41 22.50 0.09 -2.72
N LEU A 42 21.22 -0.26 -2.88
CA LEU A 42 20.14 0.63 -3.27
C LEU A 42 19.51 1.41 -2.09
N TRP A 43 20.02 1.23 -0.88
CA TRP A 43 19.46 1.83 0.34
C TRP A 43 17.99 1.47 0.56
N LEU A 44 17.66 0.21 0.30
CA LEU A 44 16.35 -0.39 0.53
C LEU A 44 16.29 -1.22 1.82
N ASP A 45 17.44 -1.38 2.48
CA ASP A 45 17.53 -1.98 3.81
C ASP A 45 16.71 -1.18 4.82
N CYS A 46 16.12 -1.91 5.75
CA CYS A 46 15.37 -1.35 6.87
C CYS A 46 16.17 -1.60 8.16
N ALA A 47 16.06 -0.72 9.15
CA ALA A 47 16.72 -0.95 10.42
C ALA A 47 16.15 -2.22 11.09
N PRO A 48 16.90 -2.89 11.99
CA PRO A 48 16.37 -4.03 12.74
C PRO A 48 15.04 -3.70 13.41
N GLY A 49 14.00 -4.47 13.12
CA GLY A 49 12.64 -4.27 13.62
C GLY A 49 11.73 -3.39 12.73
N GLU A 50 12.28 -2.72 11.72
CA GLU A 50 11.48 -1.98 10.74
C GLU A 50 10.89 -2.92 9.66
N PRO A 51 9.67 -2.66 9.18
CA PRO A 51 9.08 -3.43 8.09
C PRO A 51 9.83 -3.15 6.77
N PRO A 52 9.97 -4.14 5.88
CA PRO A 52 10.58 -3.92 4.58
C PRO A 52 9.79 -2.90 3.75
N TRP A 53 10.48 -2.13 2.90
CA TRP A 53 9.87 -1.03 2.14
C TRP A 53 8.61 -1.44 1.35
N TRP A 54 8.61 -2.63 0.74
CA TRP A 54 7.48 -3.13 -0.04
C TRP A 54 6.24 -3.38 0.83
N ARG A 55 6.43 -3.71 2.11
CA ARG A 55 5.33 -3.90 3.05
C ARG A 55 4.73 -2.55 3.42
N VAL A 56 5.56 -1.54 3.65
CA VAL A 56 5.10 -0.16 3.90
C VAL A 56 4.29 0.36 2.70
N GLU A 57 4.78 0.13 1.49
CA GLU A 57 4.08 0.55 0.27
C GLU A 57 2.74 -0.16 0.09
N ARG A 58 2.69 -1.48 0.27
CA ARG A 58 1.43 -2.24 0.22
C ARG A 58 0.44 -1.80 1.31
N GLN A 59 0.93 -1.43 2.50
CA GLN A 59 0.08 -0.87 3.54
C GLN A 59 -0.51 0.48 3.12
N ARG A 60 0.26 1.36 2.48
CA ARG A 60 -0.25 2.62 1.93
C ARG A 60 -1.29 2.42 0.84
N LEU A 61 -1.04 1.49 -0.09
CA LEU A 61 -2.02 1.13 -1.13
C LEU A 61 -3.31 0.60 -0.53
N ARG A 62 -3.22 -0.28 0.48
CA ARG A 62 -4.37 -0.76 1.24
C ARG A 62 -5.13 0.39 1.89
N ASP A 63 -4.42 1.30 2.54
CA ASP A 63 -5.02 2.43 3.26
C ASP A 63 -5.73 3.37 2.27
N GLY A 64 -5.16 3.62 1.09
CA GLY A 64 -5.82 4.32 -0.01
C GLY A 64 -7.09 3.62 -0.53
N LEU A 65 -7.10 2.29 -0.61
CA LEU A 65 -8.29 1.52 -0.98
C LEU A 65 -9.39 1.59 0.10
N ILE A 66 -9.01 1.62 1.38
CA ILE A 66 -9.95 1.81 2.50
C ILE A 66 -10.57 3.21 2.46
N LEU A 67 -9.76 4.23 2.17
CA LEU A 67 -10.25 5.60 1.97
C LEU A 67 -11.22 5.70 0.80
N ARG A 68 -10.89 5.05 -0.31
CA ARG A 68 -11.76 4.99 -1.49
C ARG A 68 -13.07 4.27 -1.18
N LEU A 69 -13.02 3.17 -0.43
CA LEU A 69 -14.21 2.45 0.04
C LEU A 69 -15.11 3.35 0.89
N TRP A 70 -14.54 4.12 1.81
CA TRP A 70 -15.32 5.09 2.59
C TRP A 70 -16.02 6.11 1.68
N ARG A 71 -15.27 6.77 0.79
CA ARG A 71 -15.79 7.80 -0.11
C ARG A 71 -16.88 7.28 -1.05
N GLU A 72 -16.73 6.07 -1.58
CA GLU A 72 -17.67 5.52 -2.57
C GLU A 72 -18.89 4.85 -1.93
N ARG A 73 -18.73 4.15 -0.79
CA ARG A 73 -19.80 3.33 -0.21
C ARG A 73 -20.52 3.98 0.98
N PHE A 74 -19.82 4.84 1.71
CA PHE A 74 -20.29 5.43 2.96
C PHE A 74 -20.00 6.95 3.04
N PRO A 75 -20.31 7.74 1.98
CA PRO A 75 -19.91 9.14 1.90
C PRO A 75 -20.51 9.99 3.03
N ASP A 76 -21.72 9.67 3.47
CA ASP A 76 -22.46 10.47 4.46
C ASP A 76 -22.18 10.05 5.91
N LEU A 77 -21.38 9.00 6.12
CA LEU A 77 -21.09 8.51 7.47
C LEU A 77 -19.89 9.23 8.08
N PRO A 78 -19.98 9.66 9.35
CA PRO A 78 -18.82 10.12 10.11
C PRO A 78 -17.72 9.05 10.12
N ALA A 79 -16.46 9.47 10.08
CA ALA A 79 -15.31 8.55 9.98
C ALA A 79 -15.33 7.44 11.04
N TRP A 80 -15.80 7.72 12.27
CA TRP A 80 -15.88 6.71 13.32
C TRP A 80 -16.93 5.63 13.02
N GLU A 81 -18.08 5.99 12.46
CA GLU A 81 -19.15 5.07 12.07
C GLU A 81 -18.80 4.32 10.78
N ALA A 82 -18.22 5.02 9.80
CA ALA A 82 -17.69 4.41 8.59
C ALA A 82 -16.64 3.34 8.90
N ALA A 83 -15.76 3.57 9.88
CA ALA A 83 -14.77 2.59 10.30
C ALA A 83 -15.39 1.27 10.80
N GLU A 84 -16.52 1.34 11.50
CA GLU A 84 -17.26 0.15 11.94
C GLU A 84 -17.91 -0.57 10.76
N GLN A 85 -18.58 0.17 9.87
CA GLN A 85 -19.21 -0.40 8.68
C GLN A 85 -18.21 -1.08 7.75
N ILE A 86 -17.02 -0.48 7.56
CA ILE A 86 -15.94 -1.08 6.76
C ILE A 86 -15.50 -2.43 7.35
N ILE A 87 -15.36 -2.54 8.68
CA ILE A 87 -15.03 -3.82 9.33
C ILE A 87 -16.11 -4.84 9.05
N THR A 88 -17.37 -4.48 9.26
CA THR A 88 -18.50 -5.40 9.06
C THR A 88 -18.56 -5.90 7.62
N VAL A 89 -18.46 -5.02 6.63
CA VAL A 89 -18.50 -5.43 5.21
C VAL A 89 -17.26 -6.25 4.84
N GLN A 90 -16.08 -5.87 5.34
CA GLN A 90 -14.86 -6.65 5.11
C GLN A 90 -14.96 -8.06 5.68
N GLN A 91 -15.47 -8.21 6.91
CA GLN A 91 -15.64 -9.51 7.55
C GLN A 91 -16.63 -10.39 6.79
N ARG A 92 -17.76 -9.82 6.36
CA ARG A 92 -18.76 -10.52 5.53
C ARG A 92 -18.14 -10.99 4.22
N TYR A 93 -17.43 -10.12 3.53
CA TYR A 93 -16.73 -10.45 2.28
C TYR A 93 -15.67 -11.55 2.48
N ALA A 94 -14.86 -11.43 3.54
CA ALA A 94 -13.83 -12.41 3.86
C ALA A 94 -14.39 -13.79 4.16
N ALA A 95 -15.53 -13.87 4.87
CA ALA A 95 -16.18 -15.11 5.22
C ALA A 95 -16.90 -15.76 4.04
N ALA A 96 -17.65 -14.98 3.25
CA ALA A 96 -18.54 -15.51 2.23
C ALA A 96 -17.86 -15.72 0.87
N THR A 97 -16.95 -14.82 0.48
CA THR A 97 -16.59 -14.66 -0.93
C THR A 97 -15.09 -14.81 -1.20
N TRP A 98 -14.24 -14.41 -0.24
CA TRP A 98 -12.80 -14.33 -0.44
C TRP A 98 -12.15 -15.65 -0.85
N LYS A 99 -12.53 -16.79 -0.24
CA LYS A 99 -11.95 -18.10 -0.55
C LYS A 99 -12.08 -18.47 -2.02
N LEU A 100 -13.19 -18.08 -2.66
CA LEU A 100 -13.49 -18.35 -4.07
C LEU A 100 -12.82 -17.34 -5.01
N GLN A 101 -12.72 -16.08 -4.60
CA GLN A 101 -12.25 -14.98 -5.45
C GLN A 101 -10.73 -14.73 -5.37
N ARG A 102 -10.04 -15.23 -4.34
CA ARG A 102 -8.61 -14.98 -4.12
C ARG A 102 -7.70 -15.51 -5.23
N GLU A 103 -8.12 -16.47 -6.03
CA GLU A 103 -7.31 -17.00 -7.15
C GLU A 103 -7.74 -16.41 -8.49
N GLN A 104 -8.83 -15.64 -8.53
CA GLN A 104 -9.30 -15.03 -9.76
C GLN A 104 -8.29 -13.95 -10.21
N PRO A 105 -8.09 -13.77 -11.53
CA PRO A 105 -7.20 -12.75 -12.07
C PRO A 105 -7.84 -11.35 -12.13
N ILE A 106 -9.18 -11.29 -12.12
CA ILE A 106 -9.97 -10.07 -12.30
C ILE A 106 -10.80 -9.82 -11.03
N PRO A 107 -10.98 -8.56 -10.60
CA PRO A 107 -11.83 -8.24 -9.46
C PRO A 107 -13.32 -8.54 -9.75
N PRO A 108 -14.13 -8.73 -8.69
CA PRO A 108 -15.59 -8.84 -8.80
C PRO A 108 -16.24 -7.62 -9.46
N GLU A 109 -17.43 -7.80 -10.04
CA GLU A 109 -18.22 -6.72 -10.64
C GLU A 109 -18.76 -5.73 -9.61
N ASP A 110 -19.18 -6.21 -8.43
CA ASP A 110 -19.63 -5.34 -7.35
C ASP A 110 -18.49 -4.38 -6.91
N PRO A 111 -18.67 -3.05 -6.97
CA PRO A 111 -17.60 -2.10 -6.69
C PRO A 111 -17.01 -2.22 -5.29
N THR A 112 -17.85 -2.54 -4.30
CA THR A 112 -17.41 -2.70 -2.90
C THR A 112 -16.54 -3.95 -2.76
N ALA A 113 -17.01 -5.08 -3.28
CA ALA A 113 -16.25 -6.33 -3.33
C ALA A 113 -14.97 -6.16 -4.13
N ALA A 114 -14.97 -5.39 -5.22
CA ALA A 114 -13.78 -5.08 -6.01
C ALA A 114 -12.71 -4.34 -5.21
N LEU A 115 -13.10 -3.33 -4.41
CA LEU A 115 -12.16 -2.61 -3.53
C LEU A 115 -11.60 -3.52 -2.44
N LEU A 116 -12.45 -4.33 -1.80
CA LEU A 116 -12.01 -5.29 -0.77
C LEU A 116 -11.11 -6.38 -1.34
N TRP A 117 -11.44 -6.91 -2.51
CA TRP A 117 -10.61 -7.87 -3.24
C TRP A 117 -9.23 -7.29 -3.52
N ARG A 118 -9.15 -6.07 -4.05
CA ARG A 118 -7.87 -5.38 -4.33
C ARG A 118 -7.07 -5.21 -3.03
N ALA A 119 -7.71 -4.76 -1.96
CA ALA A 119 -7.06 -4.54 -0.67
C ALA A 119 -6.51 -5.84 -0.06
N MET A 120 -7.27 -6.93 -0.15
CA MET A 120 -6.87 -8.24 0.39
C MET A 120 -5.81 -8.93 -0.48
N LYS A 121 -5.83 -8.74 -1.81
CA LYS A 121 -4.81 -9.25 -2.75
C LYS A 121 -3.42 -8.66 -2.54
N LEU A 122 -3.29 -7.49 -1.89
CA LEU A 122 -1.98 -6.92 -1.55
C LEU A 122 -1.17 -7.79 -0.58
N GLY A 123 -1.80 -8.77 0.10
CA GLY A 123 -1.12 -9.69 1.00
C GLY A 123 -0.64 -9.04 2.30
N VAL A 124 -1.10 -7.83 2.60
CA VAL A 124 -0.95 -7.18 3.90
C VAL A 124 -2.22 -7.37 4.71
N ARG A 125 -2.07 -7.57 6.02
CA ARG A 125 -3.21 -7.78 6.93
C ARG A 125 -4.19 -6.60 6.83
N PHE A 126 -5.47 -6.89 6.66
CA PHE A 126 -6.52 -5.86 6.76
C PHE A 126 -6.67 -5.41 8.23
N PRO A 127 -6.78 -4.11 8.53
CA PRO A 127 -6.96 -3.63 9.90
C PRO A 127 -8.19 -4.26 10.57
N THR A 128 -8.01 -4.87 11.73
CA THR A 128 -9.10 -5.52 12.47
C THR A 128 -9.70 -4.63 13.55
N SER A 129 -9.09 -3.48 13.86
CA SER A 129 -9.58 -2.56 14.88
C SER A 129 -10.23 -1.33 14.26
N ARG A 130 -11.39 -0.95 14.79
CA ARG A 130 -12.14 0.26 14.40
C ARG A 130 -11.26 1.50 14.50
N ARG A 131 -10.49 1.61 15.59
CA ARG A 131 -9.54 2.70 15.81
C ARG A 131 -8.53 2.83 14.67
N ARG A 132 -7.95 1.73 14.19
CA ARG A 132 -6.93 1.80 13.12
C ARG A 132 -7.54 2.27 11.81
N ILE A 133 -8.74 1.82 11.48
CA ILE A 133 -9.45 2.28 10.27
C ILE A 133 -9.79 3.76 10.44
N PHE A 134 -10.32 4.17 11.58
CA PHE A 134 -10.60 5.57 11.87
C PHE A 134 -9.35 6.45 11.69
N GLU A 135 -8.18 6.04 12.18
CA GLU A 135 -6.92 6.77 11.97
C GLU A 135 -6.55 6.91 10.49
N ILE A 136 -6.78 5.87 9.69
CA ILE A 136 -6.61 5.92 8.23
C ILE A 136 -7.58 6.96 7.63
N LEU A 137 -8.87 6.89 7.98
CA LEU A 137 -9.90 7.81 7.49
C LEU A 137 -9.58 9.27 7.85
N LYS A 138 -9.12 9.51 9.09
CA LYS A 138 -8.71 10.84 9.56
C LYS A 138 -7.51 11.42 8.83
N THR A 139 -6.65 10.57 8.27
CA THR A 139 -5.48 11.03 7.51
C THR A 139 -5.94 11.68 6.20
N ALA A 140 -7.02 11.17 5.57
CA ALA A 140 -7.60 11.78 4.38
C ALA A 140 -8.30 13.12 4.61
N ASP A 141 -8.90 13.34 5.79
CA ASP A 141 -9.46 14.65 6.15
C ASP A 141 -8.38 15.72 6.29
N ARG A 142 -7.16 15.34 6.71
CA ARG A 142 -6.03 16.26 6.83
C ARG A 142 -5.44 16.64 5.48
N ASP A 143 -5.34 15.68 4.56
CA ASP A 143 -4.78 15.91 3.22
C ASP A 143 -5.76 16.64 2.28
N ALA A 144 -7.05 16.72 2.61
CA ALA A 144 -8.05 17.50 1.86
C ALA A 144 -8.12 18.99 2.25
N LEU A 145 -7.37 19.40 3.28
CA LEU A 145 -7.31 20.77 3.80
C LEU A 145 -6.05 21.54 3.34
N TYR A 146 -5.24 20.93 2.46
CA TYR A 146 -4.06 21.52 1.81
C TYR A 146 -4.10 21.26 0.30
#